data_AF-A0A3P7NR69-F1
#
_entry.id   AF-A0A3P7NR69-F1
#
_cell.length_a   1.000
_cell.length_b   1.000
_cell.length_c   1.000
_cell.angle_alpha   90.00
_cell.angle_beta   90.00
_cell.angle_gamma   90.00
#
_symmetry.space_group_name_H-M   'P 1'
#
loop_
_entity.id
_entity.type
_entity.pdbx_description
1 polymer ?
#
loop_
_entity_poly.entity_id
_entity_poly.type
_entity_poly.pdbx_seq_one_letter_code
_entity_poly.pdbx_strand_id
1 'polypeptide(L)'
;MYEQPGKPISTPTKLWLGVLKLMSKSGPMMHSYQGALPHLPLPSLNDTIEKHLLSMRPILNDEEFEELEHLSEVFRKGLGRRLQRYLQLKSWLSTNYVRISYSPITVSGLAYFKSQVTDWWEEFVYMRQRSPIMINSNYYGFVNSHASYHKIDTLNEHPTHNQAARAANTVLIYVIQFSVSPRTKVPFCTMQYERLFNSCRVPGEEVKP
;
A
#
# COMPACT_ATOMS: atom_id res chain seq x y z
N MET A 1 -10.67 -7.29 -9.79
CA MET A 1 -10.84 -7.59 -8.35
C MET A 1 -9.53 -8.12 -7.79
N TYR A 2 -9.43 -8.28 -6.47
CA TYR A 2 -8.27 -8.91 -5.84
C TYR A 2 -8.37 -10.43 -6.06
N GLU A 3 -7.56 -10.93 -6.99
CA GLU A 3 -7.48 -12.34 -7.35
C GLU A 3 -6.30 -13.00 -6.63
N GLN A 4 -6.42 -14.29 -6.28
CA GLN A 4 -5.31 -15.03 -5.70
C GLN A 4 -4.24 -15.34 -6.77
N PRO A 5 -2.95 -15.13 -6.48
CA PRO A 5 -1.87 -15.52 -7.39
C PRO A 5 -1.99 -17.01 -7.78
N GLY A 6 -1.91 -17.29 -9.09
CA GLY A 6 -1.95 -18.66 -9.63
C GLY A 6 -3.34 -19.21 -9.96
N LYS A 7 -4.44 -18.52 -9.63
CA LYS A 7 -5.80 -18.90 -10.04
C LYS A 7 -6.22 -18.22 -11.36
N PRO A 8 -7.08 -18.86 -12.18
CA PRO A 8 -7.58 -18.24 -13.41
C PRO A 8 -8.42 -17.01 -13.07
N ILE A 9 -8.31 -15.97 -13.90
CA ILE A 9 -9.01 -14.70 -13.70
C ILE A 9 -10.52 -14.92 -13.73
N SER A 10 -11.22 -14.43 -12.69
CA SER A 10 -12.67 -14.51 -12.58
C SER A 10 -13.40 -13.76 -13.70
N THR A 11 -14.62 -14.21 -14.03
CA THR A 11 -15.49 -13.54 -15.02
C THR A 11 -15.81 -12.07 -14.68
N PRO A 12 -16.08 -11.65 -13.43
CA PRO A 12 -16.29 -10.23 -13.12
C PRO A 12 -15.02 -9.41 -13.34
N THR A 13 -13.84 -9.94 -13.01
CA THR A 13 -12.58 -9.24 -13.31
C THR A 13 -12.34 -9.12 -14.81
N LYS A 14 -12.69 -10.13 -15.61
CA LYS A 14 -12.64 -10.04 -17.09
C LYS A 14 -13.59 -8.98 -17.64
N LEU A 15 -14.82 -8.91 -17.14
CA LEU A 15 -15.81 -7.92 -17.56
C LEU A 15 -15.34 -6.50 -17.21
N TRP A 16 -14.88 -6.28 -15.98
CA TRP A 16 -14.33 -5.00 -15.53
C TRP A 16 -13.14 -4.55 -16.37
N LEU A 17 -12.22 -5.47 -16.70
CA LEU A 17 -11.10 -5.18 -17.61
C LEU A 17 -11.58 -4.83 -19.03
N GLY A 18 -12.64 -5.48 -19.51
CA GLY A 18 -13.26 -5.17 -20.80
C GLY A 18 -13.83 -3.75 -20.83
N VAL A 19 -14.56 -3.34 -19.79
CA VAL A 19 -15.10 -1.98 -19.62
C VAL A 19 -13.98 -0.95 -19.55
N LEU A 20 -12.95 -1.20 -18.73
CA LEU A 20 -11.79 -0.31 -18.61
C LEU A 20 -11.07 -0.11 -19.94
N LYS A 21 -10.88 -1.19 -20.71
CA LYS A 21 -10.23 -1.12 -22.02
C LYS A 21 -11.05 -0.33 -23.04
N LEU A 22 -12.38 -0.39 -22.95
CA LEU A 22 -13.27 0.40 -23.78
C LEU A 22 -13.20 1.90 -23.43
N MET A 23 -13.08 2.22 -22.14
CA MET A 23 -12.93 3.59 -21.64
C MET A 23 -11.53 4.19 -21.89
N SER A 24 -10.49 3.37 -21.98
CA SER A 24 -9.08 3.79 -22.15
C SER A 24 -8.65 4.10 -23.59
N LYS A 25 -9.53 4.65 -24.44
CA LYS A 25 -9.19 4.90 -25.86
C LYS A 25 -8.33 6.15 -26.13
N SER A 26 -7.86 6.86 -25.11
CA SER A 26 -6.91 7.97 -25.26
C SER A 26 -5.88 7.93 -24.14
N GLY A 27 -4.61 8.09 -24.48
CA GLY A 27 -3.42 7.92 -23.62
C GLY A 27 -3.69 8.24 -22.14
N PRO A 28 -3.98 7.22 -21.31
CA PRO A 28 -4.39 7.45 -19.93
C PRO A 28 -3.21 8.05 -19.16
N MET A 29 -3.48 9.13 -18.42
CA MET A 29 -2.51 9.68 -17.49
C MET A 29 -2.38 8.76 -16.26
N MET A 30 -1.30 8.94 -15.51
CA MET A 30 -0.95 8.13 -14.34
C MET A 30 -2.07 7.94 -13.30
N HIS A 31 -2.93 8.96 -13.12
CA HIS A 31 -4.03 8.92 -12.15
C HIS A 31 -5.40 8.61 -12.79
N SER A 32 -5.47 8.38 -14.11
CA SER A 32 -6.76 8.21 -14.82
C SER A 32 -7.56 7.01 -14.34
N TYR A 33 -6.90 5.96 -13.85
CA TYR A 33 -7.57 4.76 -13.35
C TYR A 33 -7.88 4.78 -11.86
N GLN A 34 -7.43 5.78 -11.11
CA GLN A 34 -7.53 5.79 -9.65
C GLN A 34 -8.99 5.73 -9.16
N GLY A 35 -9.92 6.38 -9.87
CA GLY A 35 -11.35 6.34 -9.56
C GLY A 35 -12.06 5.04 -9.97
N ALA A 36 -11.42 4.19 -10.77
CA ALA A 36 -12.00 2.92 -11.24
C ALA A 36 -11.43 1.70 -10.50
N LEU A 37 -10.49 1.89 -9.57
CA LEU A 37 -9.90 0.81 -8.79
C LEU A 37 -10.92 0.23 -7.79
N PRO A 38 -10.95 -1.11 -7.63
CA PRO A 38 -11.81 -1.73 -6.65
C PRO A 38 -11.36 -1.39 -5.22
N HIS A 39 -12.31 -1.29 -4.30
CA HIS A 39 -12.03 -1.16 -2.88
C HIS A 39 -11.33 -2.40 -2.33
N LEU A 40 -10.46 -2.19 -1.33
CA LEU A 40 -9.76 -3.27 -0.64
C LEU A 40 -10.78 -4.18 0.08
N PRO A 41 -10.81 -5.49 -0.19
CA PRO A 41 -11.74 -6.40 0.47
C PRO A 41 -11.36 -6.55 1.94
N LEU A 42 -12.39 -6.61 2.78
CA LEU A 42 -12.21 -6.94 4.18
C LEU A 42 -12.36 -8.46 4.38
N PRO A 43 -11.32 -9.18 4.83
CA PRO A 43 -11.43 -10.62 5.06
C PRO A 43 -12.42 -10.93 6.19
N SER A 44 -12.99 -12.14 6.14
CA SER A 44 -13.88 -12.64 7.19
C SER A 44 -13.09 -12.86 8.48
N LEU A 45 -13.74 -12.68 9.64
CA LEU A 45 -13.11 -12.95 10.93
C LEU A 45 -12.63 -14.40 11.03
N ASN A 46 -13.42 -15.34 10.51
CA ASN A 46 -13.09 -16.77 10.55
C ASN A 46 -11.86 -17.07 9.68
N ASP A 47 -11.84 -16.56 8.45
CA ASP A 47 -10.73 -16.76 7.52
C ASP A 47 -9.42 -16.18 8.08
N THR A 48 -9.50 -15.02 8.75
CA THR A 48 -8.34 -14.38 9.37
C THR A 48 -7.82 -15.21 10.55
N ILE A 49 -8.70 -15.73 11.41
CA ILE A 49 -8.31 -16.56 12.55
C ILE A 49 -7.70 -17.88 12.07
N GLU A 50 -8.32 -18.54 11.08
CA GLU A 50 -7.82 -19.80 10.53
C GLU A 50 -6.41 -19.62 9.93
N LYS A 51 -6.20 -18.57 9.14
CA LYS A 51 -4.88 -18.24 8.58
C LYS A 51 -3.88 -17.86 9.66
N HIS A 52 -4.32 -17.20 10.73
CA HIS A 52 -3.47 -16.88 11.86
C HIS A 52 -2.98 -18.14 12.56
N LEU A 53 -3.88 -19.06 12.91
CA LEU A 53 -3.53 -20.36 13.49
C LEU A 53 -2.58 -21.16 12.58
N LEU A 54 -2.88 -21.22 11.27
CA LEU A 54 -2.01 -21.87 10.29
C LEU A 54 -0.60 -21.25 10.25
N SER A 55 -0.49 -19.94 10.36
CA SER A 55 0.80 -19.23 10.37
C SER A 55 1.59 -19.42 11.68
N MET A 56 0.90 -19.61 12.81
CA MET A 56 1.50 -19.77 14.12
C MET A 56 1.87 -21.23 14.42
N ARG A 57 1.22 -22.20 13.77
CA ARG A 57 1.49 -23.63 13.96
C ARG A 57 2.98 -24.02 13.84
N PRO A 58 3.76 -23.56 12.86
CA PRO A 58 5.19 -23.91 12.78
C PRO A 58 6.08 -23.16 13.79
N ILE A 59 5.54 -22.17 14.51
CA ILE A 59 6.29 -21.31 15.44
C ILE A 59 6.10 -21.77 16.89
N LEU A 60 4.93 -22.30 17.23
CA LEU A 60 4.53 -22.63 18.60
C LEU A 60 4.65 -24.12 18.89
N ASN A 61 4.92 -24.45 20.15
CA ASN A 61 4.82 -25.82 20.65
C ASN A 61 3.34 -26.24 20.82
N ASP A 62 3.08 -27.53 21.03
CA ASP A 62 1.71 -28.06 21.10
C ASP A 62 0.87 -27.43 22.23
N GLU A 63 1.45 -27.25 23.43
CA GLU A 63 0.76 -26.63 24.57
C GLU A 63 0.40 -25.15 24.30
N GLU A 64 1.33 -24.37 23.77
CA GLU A 64 1.12 -22.95 23.42
C GLU A 64 0.10 -22.81 22.28
N PHE A 65 0.09 -23.76 21.35
CA PHE A 65 -0.84 -23.77 20.23
C PHE A 65 -2.27 -24.07 20.70
N GLU A 66 -2.45 -25.01 21.64
CA GLU A 66 -3.75 -25.30 22.25
C GLU A 66 -4.30 -24.08 23.00
N GLU A 67 -3.45 -23.38 23.74
CA GLU A 67 -3.83 -22.11 24.39
C GLU A 67 -4.25 -21.05 23.36
N LEU A 68 -3.46 -20.88 22.29
CA LEU A 68 -3.78 -19.93 21.22
C LEU A 68 -5.09 -20.27 20.52
N GLU A 69 -5.38 -21.55 20.29
CA GLU A 69 -6.63 -22.02 19.69
C GLU A 69 -7.83 -21.67 20.60
N HIS A 70 -7.71 -21.94 21.90
CA HIS A 70 -8.73 -21.58 22.88
C HIS A 70 -8.98 -20.05 22.92
N LEU A 71 -7.91 -19.25 23.00
CA LEU A 71 -8.01 -17.78 22.99
C LEU A 71 -8.63 -17.25 21.69
N SER A 72 -8.25 -17.84 20.55
CA SER A 72 -8.79 -17.50 19.24
C SER A 72 -10.29 -17.78 19.17
N GLU A 73 -10.77 -18.88 19.76
CA GLU A 73 -12.18 -19.21 19.86
C GLU A 73 -12.97 -18.26 20.76
N VAL A 74 -12.41 -17.89 21.91
CA VAL A 74 -12.98 -16.88 22.80
C VAL A 74 -13.09 -15.53 22.08
N PHE A 75 -12.06 -15.12 21.35
CA PHE A 75 -12.08 -13.89 20.55
C PHE A 75 -13.12 -13.96 19.43
N ARG A 76 -13.15 -15.07 18.68
CA ARG A 76 -14.10 -15.33 17.59
C ARG A 76 -15.55 -15.21 18.06
N LYS A 77 -15.87 -15.74 19.24
CA LYS A 77 -17.23 -15.70 19.80
C LYS A 77 -17.51 -14.40 20.57
N GLY A 78 -16.50 -13.76 21.14
CA GLY A 78 -16.66 -12.55 21.95
C GLY A 78 -16.43 -11.26 21.17
N LEU A 79 -15.33 -10.57 21.54
CA LEU A 79 -14.99 -9.23 21.07
C LEU A 79 -14.74 -9.15 19.56
N GLY A 80 -14.21 -10.20 18.95
CA GLY A 80 -13.87 -10.24 17.52
C GLY A 80 -15.07 -9.94 16.63
N ARG A 81 -16.28 -10.43 16.97
CA ARG A 81 -17.50 -10.12 16.22
C ARG A 81 -17.86 -8.64 16.28
N ARG A 82 -17.70 -8.01 17.45
CA ARG A 82 -18.00 -6.60 17.64
C ARG A 82 -17.00 -5.72 16.88
N LEU A 83 -15.71 -6.04 16.97
CA LEU A 83 -14.65 -5.34 16.23
C LEU A 83 -14.80 -5.50 14.72
N GLN A 84 -15.12 -6.70 14.25
CA GLN A 84 -15.37 -6.95 12.82
C GLN A 84 -16.54 -6.11 12.29
N ARG A 85 -17.61 -5.90 13.08
CA ARG A 85 -18.72 -5.01 12.70
C ARG A 85 -18.27 -3.56 12.56
N TYR A 86 -17.47 -3.04 13.50
CA TYR A 86 -16.90 -1.69 13.38
C TYR A 86 -16.01 -1.56 12.15
N LEU A 87 -15.22 -2.59 11.84
CA LEU A 87 -14.35 -2.63 10.68
C LEU A 87 -15.13 -2.68 9.37
N GLN A 88 -16.23 -3.44 9.32
CA GLN A 88 -17.17 -3.46 8.18
C GLN A 88 -17.80 -2.08 7.96
N LEU A 89 -18.32 -1.45 9.02
CA LEU A 89 -18.89 -0.11 8.94
C LEU A 89 -17.85 0.90 8.43
N LYS A 90 -16.61 0.84 8.94
CA LYS A 90 -15.51 1.67 8.45
C LYS A 90 -15.22 1.40 6.97
N SER A 91 -15.23 0.14 6.55
CA SER A 91 -14.98 -0.26 5.15
C SER A 91 -16.04 0.27 4.18
N TRP A 92 -17.28 0.43 4.62
CA TRP A 92 -18.32 1.05 3.79
C TRP A 92 -18.20 2.57 3.71
N LEU A 93 -17.77 3.21 4.78
CA LEU A 93 -17.65 4.67 4.87
C LEU A 93 -16.37 5.22 4.24
N SER A 94 -15.38 4.38 3.94
CA SER A 94 -14.08 4.80 3.43
C SER A 94 -13.78 4.13 2.09
N THR A 95 -13.15 4.87 1.19
CA THR A 95 -12.67 4.32 -0.09
C THR A 95 -11.59 3.25 0.11
N ASN A 96 -10.99 3.19 1.30
CA ASN A 96 -10.14 2.11 1.76
C ASN A 96 -10.26 2.04 3.29
N TYR A 97 -10.59 0.88 3.88
CA TYR A 97 -10.74 0.76 5.34
C TYR A 97 -9.44 0.97 6.13
N VAL A 98 -8.29 0.94 5.46
CA VAL A 98 -6.99 1.33 6.01
C VAL A 98 -6.83 2.85 6.00
N ARG A 99 -7.60 3.57 5.17
CA ARG A 99 -7.64 5.02 5.04
C ARG A 99 -8.72 5.64 5.93
N ILE A 100 -8.38 6.73 6.61
CA ILE A 100 -9.39 7.57 7.28
C ILE A 100 -9.90 8.58 6.25
N SER A 101 -11.23 8.71 6.10
CA SER A 101 -11.83 9.84 5.38
C SER A 101 -12.01 11.00 6.36
N TYR A 102 -11.60 12.20 5.97
CA TYR A 102 -11.68 13.40 6.82
C TYR A 102 -12.85 14.30 6.40
N SER A 103 -13.45 14.90 7.43
CA SER A 103 -14.38 16.01 7.35
C SER A 103 -13.61 17.29 6.97
N PRO A 104 -14.21 18.23 6.19
CA PRO A 104 -13.59 19.52 5.92
C PRO A 104 -13.36 20.30 7.22
N ILE A 105 -12.09 20.61 7.52
CA ILE A 105 -11.73 21.54 8.60
C ILE A 105 -11.63 22.94 7.96
N THR A 106 -12.51 23.84 8.36
CA THR A 106 -12.45 25.25 7.97
C THR A 106 -11.50 25.98 8.91
N VAL A 107 -10.37 26.48 8.41
CA VAL A 107 -9.52 27.41 9.16
C VAL A 107 -9.50 28.73 8.41
N SER A 108 -9.90 29.81 9.07
CA SER A 108 -9.84 31.17 8.51
C SER A 108 -10.55 31.37 7.16
N GLY A 109 -11.76 30.81 7.00
CA GLY A 109 -12.61 31.05 5.82
C GLY A 109 -12.13 30.45 4.49
N LEU A 110 -10.95 29.84 4.46
CA LEU A 110 -10.43 29.07 3.35
C LEU A 110 -10.64 27.58 3.65
N ALA A 111 -11.35 26.88 2.76
CA ALA A 111 -11.44 25.44 2.79
C ALA A 111 -10.07 24.85 2.44
N TYR A 112 -9.22 24.67 3.44
CA TYR A 112 -8.02 23.87 3.30
C TYR A 112 -8.44 22.41 3.35
N PHE A 113 -8.34 21.71 2.21
CA PHE A 113 -8.32 20.25 2.20
C PHE A 113 -6.97 19.82 2.80
N LYS A 114 -6.82 19.97 4.12
CA LYS A 114 -5.63 19.49 4.81
C LYS A 114 -5.64 17.99 4.62
N SER A 115 -4.68 17.49 3.83
CA SER A 115 -4.40 16.07 3.71
C SER A 115 -3.82 15.60 5.05
N GLN A 116 -4.69 15.50 6.04
CA GLN A 116 -4.45 14.79 7.29
C GLN A 116 -4.80 13.31 7.12
N VAL A 117 -4.81 12.81 5.89
CA VAL A 117 -5.11 11.42 5.57
C VAL A 117 -3.96 10.54 6.02
N THR A 118 -3.83 10.31 7.32
CA THR A 118 -2.95 9.25 7.80
C THR A 118 -3.76 7.97 7.79
N ASP A 119 -3.46 7.12 6.82
CA ASP A 119 -3.92 5.73 6.83
C ASP A 119 -3.56 5.15 8.22
N TRP A 120 -4.45 4.38 8.87
CA TRP A 120 -4.15 3.73 10.17
C TRP A 120 -2.82 2.99 10.09
N TRP A 121 -2.56 2.39 8.93
CA TRP A 121 -1.27 1.79 8.64
C TRP A 121 -0.11 2.79 8.74
N GLU A 122 -0.17 3.92 8.04
CA GLU A 122 0.88 4.93 8.05
C GLU A 122 1.13 5.49 9.45
N GLU A 123 0.04 5.77 10.18
CA GLU A 123 0.12 6.39 11.49
C GLU A 123 0.74 5.44 12.51
N PHE A 124 0.16 4.24 12.63
CA PHE A 124 0.53 3.30 13.68
C PHE A 124 1.84 2.58 13.38
N VAL A 125 2.12 2.23 12.12
CA VAL A 125 3.32 1.47 11.75
C VAL A 125 4.53 2.38 11.62
N TYR A 126 4.40 3.53 10.94
CA TYR A 126 5.56 4.36 10.63
C TYR A 126 5.66 5.61 11.50
N MET A 127 4.58 6.36 11.68
CA MET A 127 4.65 7.67 12.34
C MET A 127 4.77 7.60 13.86
N ARG A 128 4.09 6.64 14.49
CA ARG A 128 4.13 6.42 15.95
C ARG A 128 5.42 5.75 16.44
N GLN A 129 6.13 5.04 15.57
CA GLN A 129 7.39 4.40 15.95
C GLN A 129 8.43 5.46 16.38
N ARG A 130 9.12 5.21 17.50
CA ARG A 130 10.15 6.09 18.08
C ARG A 130 11.58 5.62 17.82
N SER A 131 11.75 4.43 17.28
CA SER A 131 13.05 3.87 16.91
C SER A 131 13.70 4.67 15.77
N PRO A 132 15.05 4.71 15.69
CA PRO A 132 15.75 5.41 14.62
C PRO A 132 15.35 4.87 13.23
N ILE A 133 14.93 5.77 12.34
CA ILE A 133 14.37 5.42 11.02
C ILE A 133 15.45 4.89 10.06
N MET A 134 16.68 5.42 10.17
CA MET A 134 17.78 5.11 9.25
C MET A 134 18.12 3.63 9.16
N ILE A 135 17.96 2.90 10.27
CA ILE A 135 18.30 1.48 10.37
C ILE A 135 17.05 0.61 10.26
N ASN A 136 15.95 1.02 10.91
CA ASN A 136 14.81 0.12 11.14
C ASN A 136 13.70 0.23 10.08
N SER A 137 13.69 1.29 9.26
CA SER A 137 12.56 1.55 8.35
C SER A 137 12.95 2.05 6.97
N ASN A 138 14.06 2.79 6.84
CA ASN A 138 14.55 3.21 5.53
C ASN A 138 15.04 2.01 4.73
N TYR A 139 14.64 1.97 3.45
CA TYR A 139 15.15 1.02 2.48
C TYR A 139 16.07 1.75 1.51
N TYR A 140 17.08 1.04 1.01
CA TYR A 140 17.91 1.52 -0.09
C TYR A 140 17.86 0.48 -1.20
N GLY A 141 17.72 0.97 -2.43
CA GLY A 141 17.85 0.16 -3.63
C GLY A 141 19.14 0.54 -4.34
N PHE A 142 19.92 -0.45 -4.76
CA PHE A 142 21.00 -0.20 -5.70
C PHE A 142 20.40 -0.16 -7.11
N VAL A 143 20.55 0.99 -7.76
CA VAL A 143 20.16 1.17 -9.16
C VAL A 143 21.32 0.72 -10.01
N ASN A 144 21.08 -0.18 -10.96
CA ASN A 144 22.04 -0.47 -12.03
C ASN A 144 21.53 0.23 -13.29
N SER A 145 22.12 1.35 -13.69
CA SER A 145 21.85 1.94 -15.01
C SER A 145 22.76 1.33 -16.07
N HIS A 146 22.63 0.04 -16.31
CA HIS A 146 23.13 -0.56 -17.54
C HIS A 146 22.01 -1.39 -18.17
N ALA A 147 21.45 -0.85 -19.24
CA ALA A 147 20.53 -1.52 -20.15
C ALA A 147 21.17 -2.69 -20.93
N SER A 148 22.30 -3.22 -20.45
CA SER A 148 22.92 -4.43 -20.99
C SER A 148 22.85 -5.53 -19.94
N TYR A 149 21.94 -6.44 -20.21
CA TYR A 149 21.97 -7.84 -19.80
C TYR A 149 23.43 -8.31 -19.67
N HIS A 150 23.86 -8.75 -18.49
CA HIS A 150 25.24 -9.15 -18.09
C HIS A 150 26.24 -8.05 -17.67
N LYS A 151 26.06 -7.46 -16.48
CA LYS A 151 27.06 -7.47 -15.38
C LYS A 151 26.55 -6.61 -14.22
N ILE A 152 26.57 -7.18 -13.03
CA ILE A 152 26.25 -6.53 -11.75
C ILE A 152 27.56 -5.90 -11.28
N ASP A 153 27.72 -4.59 -11.38
CA ASP A 153 28.85 -3.89 -10.77
C ASP A 153 28.42 -2.49 -10.29
N THR A 154 27.95 -2.42 -9.04
CA THR A 154 27.77 -1.18 -8.25
C THR A 154 29.09 -0.49 -7.90
N LEU A 155 30.23 -1.10 -8.25
CA LEU A 155 31.58 -0.62 -7.94
C LEU A 155 32.14 0.37 -8.99
N ASN A 156 31.49 0.50 -10.16
CA ASN A 156 32.03 1.27 -11.30
C ASN A 156 31.09 2.37 -11.82
N GLU A 157 30.06 2.78 -11.07
CA GLU A 157 29.32 3.99 -11.44
C GLU A 157 30.15 5.22 -11.10
N HIS A 158 30.62 5.94 -12.12
CA HIS A 158 31.23 7.26 -11.93
C HIS A 158 30.10 8.26 -11.61
N PRO A 159 30.01 8.80 -10.38
CA PRO A 159 28.99 9.78 -10.06
C PRO A 159 29.19 11.01 -10.93
N THR A 160 28.19 11.37 -11.73
CA THR A 160 28.23 12.65 -12.45
C THR A 160 28.25 13.80 -11.45
N HIS A 161 29.18 14.74 -11.63
CA HIS A 161 29.23 15.96 -10.82
C HIS A 161 28.04 16.89 -11.07
N ASN A 162 27.29 16.66 -12.16
CA ASN A 162 26.11 17.44 -12.47
C ASN A 162 24.89 16.93 -11.69
N GLN A 163 24.45 17.72 -10.71
CA GLN A 163 23.28 17.42 -9.89
C GLN A 163 21.99 17.28 -10.72
N ALA A 164 21.86 18.04 -11.81
CA ALA A 164 20.71 17.95 -12.71
C ALA A 164 20.67 16.61 -13.46
N ALA A 165 21.83 16.10 -13.89
CA ALA A 165 21.93 14.79 -14.55
C ALA A 165 21.58 13.64 -13.59
N ARG A 166 21.98 13.74 -12.31
CA ARG A 166 21.56 12.80 -11.26
C ARG A 166 20.04 12.83 -11.06
N ALA A 167 19.47 14.02 -10.85
CA ALA A 167 18.04 14.18 -10.65
C ALA A 167 17.24 13.67 -11.86
N ALA A 168 17.69 13.99 -13.08
CA ALA A 168 17.09 13.52 -14.32
C ALA A 168 17.14 12.00 -14.45
N ASN A 169 18.26 11.34 -14.12
CA ASN A 169 18.36 9.88 -14.12
C ASN A 169 17.41 9.24 -13.09
N THR A 170 17.31 9.81 -11.89
CA THR A 170 16.36 9.34 -10.87
C THR A 170 14.93 9.46 -11.38
N VAL A 171 14.55 10.63 -11.91
CA VAL A 171 13.21 10.86 -12.48
C VAL A 171 12.93 9.92 -13.66
N LEU A 172 13.88 9.75 -14.57
CA LEU A 172 13.76 8.91 -15.75
C LEU A 172 13.49 7.45 -15.40
N ILE A 173 14.20 6.89 -14.42
CA ILE A 173 13.98 5.50 -13.96
C ILE A 173 12.55 5.32 -13.46
N TYR A 174 12.06 6.26 -12.66
CA TYR A 174 10.70 6.19 -12.12
C TYR A 174 9.64 6.41 -13.20
N VAL A 175 9.79 7.43 -14.05
CA VAL A 175 8.84 7.75 -15.14
C VAL A 175 8.76 6.64 -16.21
N ILE A 176 9.87 6.00 -16.55
CA ILE A 176 9.88 4.87 -17.51
C ILE A 176 9.17 3.65 -16.90
N GLN A 177 9.37 3.34 -15.62
CA GLN A 177 8.63 2.26 -14.96
C GLN A 177 7.11 2.52 -14.90
N PHE A 178 6.69 3.79 -14.85
CA PHE A 178 5.26 4.17 -14.84
C PHE A 178 4.57 4.04 -16.20
N SER A 179 5.33 4.04 -17.28
CA SER A 179 4.74 4.09 -18.63
C SER A 179 4.19 2.74 -19.07
N VAL A 180 4.83 1.61 -18.71
CA VAL A 180 4.38 0.29 -19.16
C VAL A 180 4.89 -0.82 -18.21
N SER A 181 4.01 -1.39 -17.37
CA SER A 181 4.07 -2.82 -17.08
C SER A 181 3.14 -3.52 -18.07
N PRO A 182 3.66 -4.09 -19.17
CA PRO A 182 2.82 -4.78 -20.15
C PRO A 182 2.44 -6.17 -19.63
N ARG A 183 2.99 -6.57 -18.48
CA ARG A 183 2.88 -7.93 -17.93
C ARG A 183 1.61 -8.12 -17.11
N THR A 184 1.04 -7.03 -16.59
CA THR A 184 -0.22 -7.05 -15.82
C THR A 184 -1.20 -6.10 -16.47
N LYS A 185 -2.22 -6.65 -17.16
CA LYS A 185 -3.33 -5.88 -17.77
C LYS A 185 -4.24 -5.18 -16.74
N VAL A 186 -3.82 -5.08 -15.48
CA VAL A 186 -4.58 -4.55 -14.35
C VAL A 186 -3.92 -3.26 -13.88
N PRO A 187 -4.63 -2.13 -13.83
CA PRO A 187 -4.09 -0.88 -13.28
C PRO A 187 -3.85 -1.00 -11.78
N PHE A 188 -2.79 -0.36 -11.29
CA PHE A 188 -2.45 -0.28 -9.86
C PHE A 188 -2.76 1.10 -9.29
N CYS A 189 -2.86 1.19 -7.95
CA CYS A 189 -2.96 2.46 -7.25
C CYS A 189 -1.68 3.27 -7.44
N THR A 190 -1.80 4.53 -7.87
CA THR A 190 -0.67 5.43 -8.13
C THR A 190 -0.53 6.56 -7.12
N MET A 191 -1.36 6.57 -6.07
CA MET A 191 -1.36 7.63 -5.04
C MET A 191 0.00 7.80 -4.34
N GLN A 192 0.77 6.72 -4.17
CA GLN A 192 2.03 6.77 -3.44
C GLN A 192 3.11 7.59 -4.16
N TYR A 193 2.97 7.77 -5.48
CA TYR A 193 3.93 8.51 -6.30
C TYR A 193 3.85 10.03 -6.14
N GLU A 194 2.74 10.56 -5.63
CA GLU A 194 2.64 11.98 -5.27
C GLU A 194 3.68 12.37 -4.21
N ARG A 195 4.11 11.41 -3.38
CA ARG A 195 5.08 11.61 -2.31
C ARG A 195 6.53 11.33 -2.71
N LEU A 196 6.80 11.06 -3.99
CA LEU A 196 8.15 10.75 -4.46
C LEU A 196 9.08 11.96 -4.46
N PHE A 197 8.55 13.14 -4.78
CA PHE A 197 9.28 14.40 -4.83
C PHE A 197 8.68 15.42 -3.88
N ASN A 198 9.49 16.38 -3.42
CA ASN A 198 9.08 17.49 -2.54
C ASN A 198 8.33 17.07 -1.26
N SER A 199 8.60 15.86 -0.77
CA SER A 199 8.00 15.30 0.44
C SER A 199 9.09 14.96 1.45
N CYS A 200 8.86 15.30 2.72
CA CYS A 200 9.75 14.92 3.81
C CYS A 200 8.94 14.57 5.06
N ARG A 201 9.51 13.72 5.91
CA ARG A 201 8.95 13.41 7.23
C ARG A 201 9.49 14.41 8.24
N VAL A 202 8.59 15.13 8.91
CA VAL A 202 8.95 16.10 9.96
C VAL A 202 8.88 15.42 11.32
N PRO A 203 9.94 15.50 12.16
CA PRO A 203 9.90 14.95 13.51
C PRO A 203 8.97 15.76 14.42
N GLY A 204 8.30 15.08 15.35
CA GLY A 204 7.44 15.69 16.35
C GLY A 204 7.34 14.81 17.60
N GLU A 205 7.08 15.43 18.75
CA GLU A 205 6.90 14.74 20.04
C GLU A 205 5.71 13.78 20.01
N GLU A 206 4.65 14.18 19.32
CA GLU A 206 3.44 13.40 19.07
C GLU A 206 3.14 13.36 17.57
N VAL A 207 2.44 12.32 17.13
CA VAL A 207 1.90 12.28 15.76
C VAL A 207 0.74 13.26 15.74
N LYS A 208 0.96 14.43 15.13
CA LYS A 208 -0.12 15.39 14.94
C LYS A 208 -1.13 14.77 13.97
N PRO A 209 -2.42 14.69 14.32
CA PRO A 209 -3.45 14.32 13.36
C PRO A 209 -3.37 15.26 12.17
#